data_AF-A0A964QGH0-F1
#
_entry.id   AF-A0A964QGH0-F1
#
_cell.length_a   1.000
_cell.length_b   1.000
_cell.length_c   1.000
_cell.angle_alpha   90.00
_cell.angle_beta   90.00
_cell.angle_gamma   90.00
#
_symmetry.space_group_name_H-M   'P 1'
#
loop_
_entity.id
_entity.type
_entity.pdbx_description
1 polymer ?
#
loop_
_entity_poly.entity_id
_entity_poly.type
_entity_poly.pdbx_seq_one_letter_code
_entity_poly.pdbx_strand_id
1 'polypeptide(L)'
;MMTKWLAVVAGLMWTGTLLAQQGSVAGKVEDDTGQPLVGANVAVKNKAIPGGRGVSTDGKGQYQILELAPGIYEATASYVGHQGIIQQLEVSF
;
A
#
# COMPACT_ATOMS: atom_id res chain seq x y z
N MET A 1 5.58 48.86 -43.82
CA MET A 1 5.34 47.45 -43.47
C MET A 1 6.66 46.89 -42.93
N MET A 2 6.75 46.55 -41.64
CA MET A 2 7.98 46.10 -40.99
C MET A 2 7.74 44.72 -40.34
N THR A 3 8.68 43.81 -40.56
CA THR A 3 8.56 42.34 -40.49
C THR A 3 8.46 41.79 -39.07
N LYS A 4 7.67 40.71 -38.89
CA LYS A 4 7.42 40.03 -37.62
C LYS A 4 8.64 39.23 -37.15
N TRP A 5 8.93 39.25 -35.85
CA TRP A 5 10.03 38.50 -35.23
C TRP A 5 9.61 37.06 -34.95
N LEU A 6 10.53 36.11 -35.12
CA LEU A 6 10.40 34.71 -34.69
C LEU A 6 11.00 34.57 -33.28
N ALA A 7 10.16 34.35 -32.27
CA ALA A 7 10.61 33.97 -30.95
C ALA A 7 10.73 32.43 -30.90
N VAL A 8 11.94 31.91 -30.74
CA VAL A 8 12.13 30.53 -30.31
C VAL A 8 11.92 30.51 -28.80
N VAL A 9 10.73 30.11 -28.37
CA VAL A 9 10.49 29.78 -26.96
C VAL A 9 11.18 28.45 -26.71
N ALA A 10 12.39 28.50 -26.15
CA ALA A 10 13.04 27.32 -25.61
C ALA A 10 12.11 26.73 -24.53
N GLY A 11 11.58 25.53 -24.79
CA GLY A 11 10.68 24.86 -23.87
C GLY A 11 11.37 24.65 -22.53
N LEU A 12 10.88 25.33 -21.48
CA LEU A 12 11.11 24.91 -20.11
C LEU A 12 10.47 23.53 -19.97
N MET A 13 11.27 22.47 -20.05
CA MET A 13 10.85 21.17 -19.54
C MET A 13 10.79 21.33 -18.03
N TRP A 14 9.60 21.67 -17.51
CA TRP A 14 9.28 21.45 -16.12
C TRP A 14 9.38 19.93 -15.91
N THR A 15 10.51 19.47 -15.37
CA THR A 15 10.59 18.15 -14.79
C THR A 15 9.66 18.16 -13.60
N GLY A 16 8.39 17.79 -13.80
CA GLY A 16 7.49 17.51 -12.71
C GLY A 16 8.13 16.42 -11.87
N THR A 17 8.37 16.71 -10.59
CA THR A 17 8.73 15.67 -9.63
C THR A 17 7.57 14.69 -9.57
N LEU A 18 7.75 13.50 -10.17
CA LEU A 18 6.92 12.34 -9.89
C LEU A 18 7.12 12.01 -8.41
N LEU A 19 6.29 12.58 -7.55
CA LEU A 19 6.11 12.05 -6.21
C LEU A 19 5.49 10.68 -6.42
N ALA A 20 6.28 9.62 -6.25
CA ALA A 20 5.74 8.29 -6.11
C ALA A 20 4.86 8.36 -4.86
N GLN A 21 3.53 8.49 -5.03
CA GLN A 21 2.64 8.35 -3.90
C GLN A 21 2.80 6.90 -3.42
N GLN A 22 2.72 6.68 -2.10
CA GLN A 22 2.65 5.36 -1.52
C GLN A 22 1.39 5.29 -0.65
N GLY A 23 0.62 4.22 -0.83
CA GLY A 23 -0.51 3.89 0.01
C GLY A 23 -0.10 3.08 1.25
N SER A 24 -1.09 2.76 2.06
CA SER A 24 -0.95 1.88 3.22
C SER A 24 -2.18 1.01 3.39
N VAL A 25 -2.02 -0.11 4.08
CA VAL A 25 -3.12 -0.99 4.51
C VAL A 25 -3.08 -1.03 6.02
N ALA A 26 -4.21 -0.75 6.66
CA ALA A 26 -4.37 -0.87 8.10
C ALA A 26 -5.66 -1.63 8.42
N GLY A 27 -5.68 -2.25 9.59
CA GLY A 27 -6.86 -2.97 10.06
C GLY A 27 -6.68 -3.52 11.45
N LYS A 28 -7.63 -4.39 11.83
CA LYS A 28 -7.65 -5.09 13.10
C LYS A 28 -7.86 -6.58 12.84
N VAL A 29 -7.18 -7.42 13.62
CA VAL A 29 -7.40 -8.88 13.62
C VAL A 29 -8.01 -9.27 14.96
N GLU A 30 -9.14 -9.97 14.89
CA GLU A 30 -9.91 -10.48 16.01
C GLU A 30 -10.26 -11.94 15.78
N ASP A 31 -10.58 -12.68 16.84
CA ASP A 31 -11.20 -14.00 16.73
C ASP A 31 -12.73 -13.91 16.51
N ASP A 32 -13.37 -15.06 16.44
CA ASP A 32 -14.82 -15.20 16.25
C ASP A 32 -15.66 -14.66 17.42
N THR A 33 -15.05 -14.46 18.58
CA THR A 33 -15.68 -13.82 19.75
C THR A 33 -15.49 -12.30 19.78
N GLY A 34 -14.71 -11.75 18.84
CA GLY A 34 -14.34 -10.33 18.79
C GLY A 34 -13.15 -9.99 19.68
N GLN A 35 -12.42 -10.98 20.21
CA GLN A 35 -11.23 -10.72 21.02
C GLN A 35 -10.05 -10.37 20.10
N PRO A 36 -9.32 -9.27 20.35
CA PRO A 36 -8.18 -8.87 19.53
C PRO A 36 -7.06 -9.89 19.62
N LEU A 37 -6.50 -10.28 18.46
CA LEU A 37 -5.38 -11.21 18.38
C LEU A 37 -4.07 -10.43 18.33
N VAL A 38 -3.30 -10.49 19.42
CA VAL A 38 -1.97 -9.85 19.55
C VAL A 38 -0.91 -10.76 18.94
N GLY A 39 -0.03 -10.21 18.09
CA GLY A 39 1.01 -10.99 17.44
C GLY A 39 0.53 -11.85 16.25
N ALA A 40 -0.69 -11.63 15.76
CA ALA A 40 -1.15 -12.18 14.49
C ALA A 40 -0.28 -11.64 13.35
N ASN A 41 0.16 -12.53 12.47
CA ASN A 41 0.95 -12.17 11.31
C ASN A 41 0.02 -11.74 10.18
N VAL A 42 0.22 -10.52 9.69
CA VAL A 42 -0.49 -9.98 8.52
C VAL A 42 0.52 -9.72 7.42
N ALA A 43 0.32 -10.35 6.27
CA ALA A 43 1.17 -10.18 5.10
C ALA A 43 0.35 -9.77 3.88
N VAL A 44 0.89 -8.88 3.06
CA VAL A 44 0.34 -8.51 1.76
C VAL A 44 1.31 -8.88 0.66
N LYS A 45 0.78 -9.42 -0.44
CA LYS A 45 1.55 -9.75 -1.64
C LYS A 45 0.79 -9.33 -2.89
N ASN A 46 1.53 -8.98 -3.93
CA ASN A 46 0.98 -8.83 -5.28
C ASN A 46 2.08 -9.21 -6.28
N LYS A 47 1.78 -9.05 -7.58
CA LYS A 47 2.75 -9.36 -8.65
C LYS A 47 4.02 -8.48 -8.60
N ALA A 48 3.92 -7.25 -8.08
CA ALA A 48 5.03 -6.31 -7.99
C ALA A 48 5.94 -6.56 -6.77
N ILE A 49 5.40 -7.10 -5.68
CA ILE A 49 6.14 -7.51 -4.48
C ILE A 49 5.93 -9.01 -4.18
N PRO A 50 6.52 -9.92 -4.97
CA PRO A 50 6.29 -11.37 -4.80
C PRO A 50 6.79 -11.91 -3.46
N GLY A 51 7.80 -11.27 -2.84
CA GLY A 51 8.25 -11.60 -1.48
C GLY A 51 7.29 -11.13 -0.37
N GLY A 52 6.31 -10.29 -0.72
CA GLY A 52 5.36 -9.69 0.20
C GLY A 52 5.96 -8.63 1.14
N ARG A 53 5.09 -8.00 1.92
CA ARG A 53 5.42 -7.20 3.10
C ARG A 53 4.52 -7.67 4.23
N GLY A 54 5.02 -7.72 5.45
CA GLY A 54 4.22 -8.17 6.59
C GLY A 54 4.61 -7.54 7.91
N VAL A 55 3.66 -7.55 8.83
CA VAL A 55 3.77 -7.01 10.19
C VAL A 55 3.03 -7.93 11.16
N SER A 56 3.33 -7.80 12.45
CA SER A 56 2.54 -8.43 13.50
C SER A 56 1.59 -7.42 14.12
N THR A 57 0.41 -7.87 14.54
CA THR A 57 -0.57 -7.01 15.23
C THR A 57 -0.10 -6.61 16.63
N ASP A 58 -0.50 -5.42 17.07
CA ASP A 58 -0.21 -4.89 18.39
C ASP A 58 -1.13 -5.44 19.50
N GLY A 59 -1.01 -4.90 20.71
CA GLY A 59 -1.81 -5.29 21.90
C GLY A 59 -3.33 -5.09 21.75
N LYS A 60 -3.77 -4.34 20.74
CA LYS A 60 -5.18 -4.11 20.41
C LYS A 60 -5.59 -4.87 19.13
N GLY A 61 -4.73 -5.75 18.62
CA GLY A 61 -4.95 -6.46 17.37
C GLY A 61 -4.79 -5.59 16.12
N GLN A 62 -4.27 -4.36 16.25
CA GLN A 62 -4.15 -3.42 15.14
C GLN A 62 -2.87 -3.66 14.35
N TYR A 63 -2.93 -3.41 13.04
CA TYR A 63 -1.76 -3.47 12.17
C TYR A 63 -1.77 -2.33 11.14
N GLN A 64 -0.59 -1.97 10.65
CA GLN A 64 -0.42 -1.07 9.51
C GLN A 64 0.80 -1.48 8.68
N ILE A 65 0.60 -1.63 7.37
CA ILE A 65 1.64 -1.90 6.39
C ILE A 65 1.78 -0.66 5.51
N LEU A 66 2.95 -0.05 5.55
CA LEU A 66 3.26 1.21 4.87
C LEU A 66 4.02 0.98 3.56
N GLU A 67 4.13 2.06 2.78
CA GLU A 67 4.89 2.17 1.55
C GLU A 67 4.48 1.16 0.47
N LEU A 68 3.16 0.95 0.33
CA LEU A 68 2.62 0.08 -0.70
C LEU A 68 2.37 0.89 -1.97
N ALA A 69 2.91 0.44 -3.09
CA ALA A 69 2.51 0.97 -4.39
C ALA A 69 1.01 0.65 -4.63
N PRO A 70 0.26 1.46 -5.40
CA PRO A 70 -1.11 1.15 -5.72
C PRO A 70 -1.24 -0.18 -6.44
N GLY A 71 -2.39 -0.77 -6.26
CA GLY A 71 -2.77 -1.99 -6.94
C GLY A 71 -3.50 -2.93 -6.01
N ILE A 72 -3.83 -4.09 -6.56
CA ILE A 72 -4.56 -5.12 -5.85
C ILE A 72 -3.56 -6.04 -5.16
N TYR A 73 -3.75 -6.23 -3.86
CA TYR A 73 -2.96 -7.13 -3.03
C TYR A 73 -3.84 -8.26 -2.52
N GLU A 74 -3.22 -9.42 -2.35
CA GLU A 74 -3.73 -10.48 -1.51
C GLU A 74 -3.14 -10.29 -0.10
N ALA A 75 -4.00 -9.99 0.86
CA ALA A 75 -3.69 -9.95 2.27
C ALA A 75 -3.96 -11.31 2.91
N THR A 76 -3.05 -11.76 3.76
CA THR A 76 -3.18 -12.99 4.54
C THR A 76 -2.99 -12.65 6.01
N ALA A 77 -3.96 -12.97 6.84
CA ALA A 77 -3.85 -12.93 8.29
C ALA A 77 -3.72 -14.37 8.82
N SER A 78 -2.76 -14.59 9.72
CA SER A 78 -2.52 -15.90 10.32
C SER A 78 -2.12 -15.78 11.79
N TYR A 79 -2.60 -16.70 12.60
CA TYR A 79 -2.29 -16.75 14.02
C TYR A 79 -2.28 -18.21 14.48
N VAL A 80 -1.37 -18.56 15.39
CA VAL A 80 -1.18 -19.96 15.81
C VAL A 80 -2.46 -20.45 16.48
N GLY A 81 -2.95 -21.62 16.04
CA GLY A 81 -4.20 -22.20 16.53
C GLY A 81 -5.47 -21.66 15.87
N HIS A 82 -5.36 -20.69 14.95
CA HIS A 82 -6.49 -20.15 14.20
C HIS A 82 -6.37 -20.47 12.70
N GLN A 83 -7.52 -20.58 12.04
CA GLN A 83 -7.57 -20.67 10.58
C GLN A 83 -7.12 -19.33 9.99
N GLY A 84 -6.16 -19.39 9.05
CA GLY A 84 -5.74 -18.19 8.34
C GLY A 84 -6.83 -17.67 7.41
N ILE A 85 -6.87 -16.35 7.21
CA ILE A 85 -7.82 -15.69 6.31
C ILE A 85 -7.05 -15.03 5.18
N ILE A 86 -7.54 -15.18 3.95
CA ILE A 86 -7.03 -14.53 2.76
C ILE A 86 -8.08 -13.58 2.21
N GLN A 87 -7.69 -12.34 1.90
CA GLN A 87 -8.58 -11.32 1.37
C GLN A 87 -7.88 -10.50 0.28
N GLN A 88 -8.59 -10.17 -0.80
CA GLN A 88 -8.13 -9.18 -1.77
C GLN A 88 -8.48 -7.77 -1.31
N LEU A 89 -7.52 -6.86 -1.44
CA LEU A 89 -7.71 -5.45 -1.15
C LEU A 89 -7.07 -4.59 -2.23
N GLU A 90 -7.63 -3.40 -2.45
CA GLU A 90 -7.09 -2.40 -3.37
C GLU A 90 -6.39 -1.32 -2.56
N VAL A 91 -5.15 -1.00 -2.94
CA VAL A 91 -4.41 0.14 -2.42
C VAL A 91 -4.46 1.24 -3.48
N SER A 92 -4.95 2.40 -3.10
CA SER A 92 -5.00 3.63 -3.90
C SER A 92 -4.33 4.80 -3.16
N PHE A 93 -4.24 5.95 -3.83
CA PHE A 93 -3.63 7.19 -3.32
C PHE A 93 -4.68 8.17 -2.79
#